data_AF-B5VQV8-F1
#
_entry.id   AF-B5VQV8-F1
#
_cell.length_a   1.000
_cell.length_b   1.000
_cell.length_c   1.000
_cell.angle_alpha   90.00
_cell.angle_beta   90.00
_cell.angle_gamma   90.00
#
_symmetry.space_group_name_H-M   'P 1'
#
loop_
_entity.id
_entity.type
_entity.pdbx_description
1 polymer ?
#
loop_
_entity_poly.entity_id
_entity_poly.type
_entity_poly.pdbx_seq_one_letter_code
_entity_poly.pdbx_strand_id
1 'polypeptide(L)'
;LEPTRWGEVFLKLNELNIDSKYHESIIIFLVFLKCDVLKLDEEVQPPAPSALSQATLRSYPEESLYVLLITRVLTLFQVDQKPSNYHGPIDKKTLIFRDHLSFIKENLNELFEAVLISSLTSGEFNRLSLDNFGWARKIVRYLPFKLDSPNTIMAMMWEFFLQKYLHNGNAKNDALSLVATEFNTYKSTPNLDEQFVESHRFLLEISKVMQELNAAKLIDENVFKLFTKAVEFTTTALSS
;
A
#
# COMPACT_ATOMS: atom_id res chain seq x y z
N LEU A 1 18.44 16.91 -20.30
CA LEU A 1 18.31 15.51 -19.85
C LEU A 1 16.90 15.08 -20.20
N GLU A 2 16.74 13.97 -20.92
CA GLU A 2 15.42 13.39 -21.21
C GLU A 2 15.10 12.38 -20.10
N PRO A 3 13.90 12.46 -19.49
CA PRO A 3 13.50 11.49 -18.48
C PRO A 3 13.34 10.10 -19.10
N THR A 4 13.70 9.06 -18.35
CA THR A 4 13.32 7.68 -18.71
C THR A 4 11.80 7.52 -18.60
N ARG A 5 11.21 6.46 -19.16
CA ARG A 5 9.77 6.17 -19.02
C ARG A 5 9.30 6.16 -17.56
N TRP A 6 10.10 5.57 -16.65
CA TRP A 6 9.82 5.62 -15.21
C TRP A 6 9.88 7.05 -14.67
N GLY A 7 10.84 7.84 -15.15
CA GLY A 7 10.96 9.25 -14.81
C GLY A 7 9.78 10.08 -15.32
N GLU A 8 9.24 9.80 -16.50
CA GLU A 8 8.05 10.47 -17.04
C GLU A 8 6.84 10.22 -16.15
N VAL A 9 6.59 8.97 -15.75
CA VAL A 9 5.50 8.63 -14.82
C VAL A 9 5.70 9.31 -13.47
N PHE A 10 6.93 9.32 -12.94
CA PHE A 10 7.24 10.00 -11.68
C PHE A 10 6.97 11.51 -11.75
N LEU A 11 7.37 12.18 -12.84
CA LEU A 11 7.13 13.61 -13.03
C LEU A 11 5.63 13.95 -13.13
N LYS A 12 4.84 13.06 -13.73
CA LYS A 12 3.38 13.19 -13.82
C LYS A 12 2.65 13.02 -12.50
N LEU A 13 3.25 12.48 -11.44
CA LEU A 13 2.56 12.28 -10.15
C LEU A 13 1.94 13.57 -9.60
N ASN A 14 2.59 14.71 -9.84
CA ASN A 14 2.07 16.03 -9.45
C ASN A 14 0.82 16.45 -10.24
N GLU A 15 0.64 15.91 -11.44
CA GLU A 15 -0.48 16.20 -12.34
C GLU A 15 -1.69 15.29 -12.07
N LEU A 16 -1.47 14.13 -11.43
CA LEU A 16 -2.51 13.15 -11.12
C LEU A 16 -3.45 13.56 -9.96
N ASN A 17 -3.20 14.73 -9.35
CA ASN A 17 -3.94 15.24 -8.18
C ASN A 17 -4.03 14.21 -7.04
N ILE A 18 -2.94 13.49 -6.81
CA ILE A 18 -2.82 12.51 -5.72
C ILE A 18 -2.68 13.27 -4.39
N ASP A 19 -3.45 12.86 -3.39
CA ASP A 19 -3.31 13.39 -2.02
C ASP A 19 -1.87 13.20 -1.52
N SER A 20 -1.26 14.30 -1.06
CA SER A 20 0.10 14.36 -0.51
C SER A 20 0.39 13.32 0.56
N LYS A 21 -0.62 12.89 1.34
CA LYS A 21 -0.45 11.87 2.37
C LYS A 21 -0.09 10.49 1.80
N TYR A 22 -0.37 10.24 0.52
CA TYR A 22 -0.08 8.98 -0.16
C TYR A 22 1.19 8.99 -1.01
N HIS A 23 1.86 10.15 -1.14
CA HIS A 23 3.04 10.28 -2.01
C HIS A 23 4.16 9.32 -1.62
N GLU A 24 4.45 9.18 -0.32
CA GLU A 24 5.47 8.25 0.17
C GLU A 24 5.15 6.81 -0.24
N SER A 25 3.93 6.35 0.05
CA SER A 25 3.44 5.00 -0.30
C SER A 25 3.50 4.74 -1.80
N ILE A 26 3.12 5.72 -2.63
CA ILE A 26 3.14 5.60 -4.08
C ILE A 26 4.57 5.55 -4.63
N ILE A 27 5.50 6.30 -4.05
CA ILE A 27 6.92 6.24 -4.43
C ILE A 27 7.50 4.86 -4.08
N ILE A 28 7.21 4.34 -2.88
CA ILE A 28 7.64 2.99 -2.49
C ILE A 28 7.07 1.95 -3.48
N PHE A 29 5.78 2.06 -3.82
CA PHE A 29 5.12 1.18 -4.78
C PHE A 29 5.77 1.22 -6.18
N LEU A 30 6.05 2.42 -6.70
CA LEU A 30 6.71 2.60 -7.99
C LEU A 30 8.10 1.97 -8.02
N VAL A 31 8.89 2.19 -6.96
CA VAL A 31 10.24 1.63 -6.86
C VAL A 31 10.19 0.11 -6.71
N PHE A 32 9.24 -0.42 -5.92
CA PHE A 32 9.00 -1.85 -5.82
C PHE A 32 8.70 -2.48 -7.19
N LEU A 33 7.77 -1.91 -7.96
CA LEU A 33 7.46 -2.39 -9.31
C LEU A 33 8.66 -2.31 -10.25
N LYS A 34 9.45 -1.22 -10.16
CA LYS A 34 10.65 -1.03 -10.97
C LYS A 34 11.75 -2.06 -10.65
N CYS A 35 11.83 -2.54 -9.41
CA CYS A 35 12.79 -3.56 -9.01
C CYS A 35 12.48 -4.94 -9.62
N ASP A 36 11.23 -5.20 -10.00
CA ASP A 36 10.78 -6.43 -10.70
C ASP A 36 11.19 -7.74 -9.98
N VAL A 37 11.19 -7.73 -8.65
CA VAL A 37 11.58 -8.90 -7.82
C VAL A 37 10.40 -9.83 -7.53
N LEU A 38 9.19 -9.29 -7.45
CA LEU A 38 7.95 -10.03 -7.20
C LEU A 38 6.79 -9.32 -7.90
N LYS A 39 6.07 -10.01 -8.78
CA LYS A 39 4.91 -9.41 -9.45
C LYS A 39 3.69 -9.38 -8.54
N LEU A 40 2.77 -8.44 -8.80
CA LEU A 40 1.58 -8.24 -7.97
C LEU A 40 0.59 -9.41 -7.99
N ASP A 41 0.54 -10.18 -9.06
CA ASP A 41 -0.32 -11.34 -9.25
C ASP A 41 0.40 -12.68 -9.01
N GLU A 42 1.71 -12.64 -8.78
CA GLU A 42 2.54 -13.84 -8.65
C GLU A 42 2.54 -14.42 -7.23
N GLU A 43 2.60 -15.74 -7.11
CA GLU A 43 2.70 -16.44 -5.83
C GLU A 43 4.12 -16.31 -5.24
N VAL A 44 4.22 -16.15 -3.91
CA VAL A 44 5.54 -16.11 -3.24
C VAL A 44 6.24 -17.46 -3.32
N GLN A 45 7.58 -17.45 -3.39
CA GLN A 45 8.41 -18.66 -3.42
C GLN A 45 9.35 -18.69 -2.20
N PRO A 46 9.25 -19.70 -1.31
CA PRO A 46 8.33 -20.83 -1.36
C PRO A 46 6.87 -20.44 -1.08
N PRO A 47 5.88 -21.23 -1.55
CA PRO A 47 4.47 -20.93 -1.33
C PRO A 47 4.14 -20.78 0.16
N ALA A 48 3.52 -19.66 0.51
CA ALA A 48 3.07 -19.38 1.87
C ALA A 48 1.55 -19.61 1.99
N PRO A 49 1.06 -20.04 3.16
CA PRO A 49 -0.39 -20.18 3.37
C PRO A 49 -1.06 -18.81 3.32
N SER A 50 -2.22 -18.76 2.64
CA SER A 50 -3.13 -17.62 2.65
C SER A 50 -4.10 -17.72 3.84
N ALA A 51 -4.56 -16.58 4.37
CA ALA A 51 -5.65 -16.55 5.34
C ALA A 51 -7.03 -16.81 4.70
N LEU A 52 -7.15 -16.68 3.37
CA LEU A 52 -8.32 -17.16 2.62
C LEU A 52 -8.56 -18.65 2.87
N SER A 53 -9.82 -18.99 3.09
CA SER A 53 -10.25 -20.36 3.27
C SER A 53 -10.03 -21.17 1.98
N GLN A 54 -9.76 -22.46 2.13
CA GLN A 54 -9.65 -23.37 0.98
C GLN A 54 -10.94 -23.42 0.15
N ALA A 55 -12.11 -23.17 0.77
CA ALA A 55 -13.37 -23.05 0.06
C ALA A 55 -13.39 -21.81 -0.84
N THR A 56 -12.90 -20.67 -0.35
CA THR A 56 -12.78 -19.43 -1.15
C THR A 56 -11.86 -19.64 -2.33
N LEU A 57 -10.66 -20.17 -2.10
CA LEU A 57 -9.65 -20.39 -3.15
C LEU A 57 -10.14 -21.32 -4.26
N ARG A 58 -11.03 -22.29 -3.93
CA ARG A 58 -11.57 -23.24 -4.91
C ARG A 58 -12.81 -22.72 -5.62
N SER A 59 -13.73 -22.10 -4.89
CA SER A 59 -15.01 -21.63 -5.44
C SER A 59 -14.90 -20.31 -6.18
N TYR A 60 -13.94 -19.46 -5.80
CA TYR A 60 -13.76 -18.10 -6.32
C TYR A 60 -12.30 -17.83 -6.70
N PRO A 61 -11.72 -18.56 -7.66
CA PRO A 61 -10.30 -18.45 -7.99
C PRO A 61 -9.93 -17.07 -8.60
N GLU A 62 -10.82 -16.47 -9.38
CA GLU A 62 -10.59 -15.14 -9.98
C GLU A 62 -10.67 -14.04 -8.90
N GLU A 63 -11.70 -14.06 -8.06
CA GLU A 63 -11.86 -13.10 -6.97
C GLU A 63 -10.79 -13.28 -5.88
N SER A 64 -10.29 -14.50 -5.66
CA SER A 64 -9.14 -14.73 -4.79
C SER A 64 -7.89 -14.01 -5.29
N LEU A 65 -7.70 -13.91 -6.62
CA LEU A 65 -6.62 -13.13 -7.21
C LEU A 65 -6.84 -11.62 -7.02
N TYR A 66 -8.08 -11.14 -7.12
CA TYR A 66 -8.43 -9.76 -6.78
C TYR A 66 -8.08 -9.44 -5.33
N VAL A 67 -8.45 -10.32 -4.40
CA VAL A 67 -8.10 -10.15 -2.98
C VAL A 67 -6.59 -10.11 -2.78
N LEU A 68 -5.81 -10.96 -3.46
CA LEU A 68 -4.35 -10.93 -3.40
C LEU A 68 -3.77 -9.58 -3.85
N LEU A 69 -4.25 -9.05 -4.98
CA LEU A 69 -3.78 -7.77 -5.53
C LEU A 69 -4.09 -6.60 -4.58
N ILE A 70 -5.31 -6.59 -4.04
CA ILE A 70 -5.79 -5.53 -3.14
C ILE A 70 -5.04 -5.55 -1.81
N THR A 71 -4.92 -6.73 -1.19
CA THR A 71 -4.20 -6.90 0.09
C THR A 71 -2.74 -6.48 -0.02
N ARG A 72 -2.06 -6.82 -1.12
CA ARG A 72 -0.69 -6.37 -1.41
C ARG A 72 -0.56 -4.86 -1.45
N VAL A 73 -1.39 -4.16 -2.22
CA VAL A 73 -1.35 -2.69 -2.27
C VAL A 73 -1.68 -2.07 -0.92
N LEU A 74 -2.64 -2.63 -0.19
CA LEU A 74 -3.07 -2.12 1.12
C LEU A 74 -2.05 -2.30 2.25
N THR A 75 -0.99 -3.09 2.05
CA THR A 75 0.15 -3.10 2.99
C THR A 75 0.88 -1.75 3.06
N LEU A 76 0.68 -0.87 2.08
CA LEU A 76 1.20 0.49 2.07
C LEU A 76 0.24 1.52 2.70
N PHE A 77 -0.95 1.09 3.14
CA PHE A 77 -1.94 1.96 3.75
C PHE A 77 -1.81 1.93 5.28
N GLN A 78 -1.57 3.09 5.87
CA GLN A 78 -1.50 3.25 7.32
C GLN A 78 -2.90 3.50 7.90
N VAL A 79 -3.39 2.58 8.72
CA VAL A 79 -4.59 2.79 9.54
C VAL A 79 -4.27 3.79 10.65
N ASP A 80 -5.18 4.74 10.86
CA ASP A 80 -5.10 5.71 11.95
C ASP A 80 -5.46 5.05 13.28
N GLN A 81 -4.53 4.30 13.86
CA GLN A 81 -4.75 3.61 15.14
C GLN A 81 -3.75 4.05 16.19
N LYS A 82 -4.16 4.02 17.46
CA LYS A 82 -3.22 4.21 18.57
C LYS A 82 -2.14 3.13 18.52
N PRO A 83 -0.87 3.47 18.80
CA PRO A 83 0.21 2.50 18.84
C PRO A 83 -0.12 1.42 19.87
N SER A 84 -0.48 0.26 19.37
CA SER A 84 -0.74 -0.96 20.12
C SER A 84 -0.34 -2.12 19.21
N ASN A 85 0.16 -3.19 19.82
CA ASN A 85 0.51 -4.39 19.08
C ASN A 85 -0.78 -4.89 18.41
N TYR A 86 -0.75 -5.04 17.09
CA TYR A 86 -1.85 -5.66 16.36
C TYR A 86 -2.03 -7.09 16.85
N HIS A 87 -3.23 -7.42 17.34
CA HIS A 87 -3.63 -8.79 17.62
C HIS A 87 -4.85 -9.11 16.76
N GLY A 88 -4.64 -9.97 15.78
CA GLY A 88 -5.68 -10.42 14.87
C GLY A 88 -5.14 -11.49 13.93
N PRO A 89 -5.95 -11.94 12.97
CA PRO A 89 -5.53 -12.91 11.97
C PRO A 89 -4.30 -12.43 11.20
N ILE A 90 -3.35 -13.34 10.95
CA ILE A 90 -2.13 -13.03 10.22
C ILE A 90 -2.12 -13.82 8.92
N ASP A 91 -1.98 -13.12 7.80
CA ASP A 91 -1.67 -13.73 6.51
C ASP A 91 -0.17 -13.67 6.24
N LYS A 92 0.45 -14.84 6.04
CA LYS A 92 1.90 -14.92 5.81
C LYS A 92 2.29 -14.34 4.45
N LYS A 93 1.45 -14.45 3.43
CA LYS A 93 1.73 -13.88 2.10
C LYS A 93 1.82 -12.35 2.19
N THR A 94 0.86 -11.74 2.88
CA THR A 94 0.81 -10.31 3.12
C THR A 94 2.00 -9.83 3.94
N LEU A 95 2.44 -10.57 4.97
CA LEU A 95 3.66 -10.24 5.72
C LEU A 95 4.92 -10.27 4.85
N ILE A 96 5.11 -11.32 4.05
CA ILE A 96 6.25 -11.43 3.14
C ILE A 96 6.26 -10.24 2.17
N PHE A 97 5.11 -9.89 1.60
CA PHE A 97 5.00 -8.74 0.70
C PHE A 97 5.33 -7.42 1.41
N ARG A 98 4.85 -7.23 2.64
CA ARG A 98 5.20 -6.07 3.48
C ARG A 98 6.71 -5.97 3.70
N ASP A 99 7.39 -7.08 3.93
CA ASP A 99 8.84 -7.10 4.14
C ASP A 99 9.61 -6.65 2.88
N HIS A 100 9.15 -7.02 1.68
CA HIS A 100 9.71 -6.49 0.43
C HIS A 100 9.56 -4.96 0.34
N LEU A 101 8.39 -4.42 0.71
CA LEU A 101 8.17 -2.97 0.69
C LEU A 101 8.97 -2.25 1.78
N SER A 102 9.11 -2.84 2.96
CA SER A 102 10.01 -2.35 4.02
C SER A 102 11.44 -2.26 3.51
N PHE A 103 11.93 -3.29 2.82
CA PHE A 103 13.27 -3.26 2.25
C PHE A 103 13.45 -2.12 1.24
N ILE A 104 12.48 -1.91 0.34
CA ILE A 104 12.51 -0.76 -0.59
C ILE A 104 12.53 0.57 0.16
N LYS A 105 11.69 0.72 1.19
CA LYS A 105 11.60 1.93 2.01
C LYS A 105 12.91 2.22 2.75
N GLU A 106 13.54 1.20 3.34
CA GLU A 106 14.84 1.33 4.01
C GLU A 106 15.91 1.83 3.04
N ASN A 107 16.01 1.24 1.85
CA ASN A 107 16.95 1.68 0.82
C ASN A 107 16.67 3.12 0.34
N LEU A 108 15.39 3.52 0.23
CA LEU A 108 15.02 4.90 -0.13
C LEU A 108 15.39 5.89 0.98
N ASN A 109 15.21 5.52 2.24
CA ASN A 109 15.63 6.33 3.38
C ASN A 109 17.16 6.49 3.39
N GLU A 110 17.92 5.41 3.24
CA GLU A 110 19.38 5.44 3.19
C GLU A 110 19.90 6.30 2.02
N LEU A 111 19.30 6.16 0.84
CA LEU A 111 19.63 6.99 -0.31
C LEU A 111 19.38 8.48 -0.02
N PHE A 112 18.23 8.81 0.58
CA PHE A 112 17.89 10.19 0.91
C PHE A 112 18.85 10.78 1.95
N GLU A 113 19.18 10.01 2.99
CA GLU A 113 20.14 10.41 4.03
C GLU A 113 21.55 10.59 3.45
N ALA A 114 22.00 9.69 2.57
CA ALA A 114 23.30 9.79 1.91
C ALA A 114 23.39 11.03 1.01
N VAL A 115 22.36 11.31 0.20
CA VAL A 115 22.29 12.50 -0.64
C VAL A 115 22.28 13.77 0.22
N LEU A 116 21.47 13.79 1.29
CA LEU A 116 21.44 14.92 2.22
C LEU A 116 22.81 15.18 2.84
N ILE A 117 23.48 14.16 3.37
CA ILE A 117 24.82 14.30 3.96
C ILE A 117 25.82 14.77 2.90
N SER A 118 25.79 14.20 1.70
CA SER A 118 26.66 14.61 0.59
C SER A 118 26.48 16.09 0.27
N SER A 119 25.25 16.53 0.03
CA SER A 119 24.92 17.94 -0.24
C SER A 119 25.28 18.88 0.89
N LEU A 120 25.15 18.43 2.16
CA LEU A 120 25.66 19.19 3.28
C LEU A 120 27.17 19.32 3.15
N THR A 121 27.90 18.20 3.07
CA THR A 121 29.38 18.17 3.05
C THR A 121 30.01 18.93 1.88
N SER A 122 29.37 18.94 0.71
CA SER A 122 29.81 19.69 -0.48
C SER A 122 29.63 21.20 -0.37
N GLY A 123 28.87 21.67 0.63
CA GLY A 123 28.61 23.09 0.84
C GLY A 123 27.53 23.66 -0.08
N GLU A 124 26.71 22.81 -0.71
CA GLU A 124 25.54 23.21 -1.50
C GLU A 124 24.50 23.96 -0.65
N PHE A 125 24.53 23.74 0.67
CA PHE A 125 23.63 24.37 1.64
C PHE A 125 24.38 25.18 2.69
N ASN A 126 23.86 26.37 3.01
CA ASN A 126 24.38 27.19 4.09
C ASN A 126 24.06 26.57 5.46
N ARG A 127 24.98 25.75 5.98
CA ARG A 127 24.78 24.99 7.23
C ARG A 127 24.60 25.87 8.48
N LEU A 128 25.13 27.09 8.44
CA LEU A 128 25.09 28.04 9.55
C LEU A 128 23.80 28.85 9.59
N SER A 129 22.93 28.73 8.58
CA SER A 129 21.64 29.42 8.52
C SER A 129 20.60 28.88 9.51
N LEU A 130 20.82 27.68 10.05
CA LEU A 130 19.94 27.01 11.02
C LEU A 130 20.72 26.62 12.28
N ASP A 131 20.14 26.89 13.44
CA ASP A 131 20.57 26.33 14.71
C ASP A 131 20.08 24.88 14.88
N ASN A 132 20.50 24.20 15.96
CA ASN A 132 20.13 22.80 16.21
C ASN A 132 18.61 22.58 16.20
N PHE A 133 17.84 23.54 16.74
CA PHE A 133 16.37 23.48 16.73
C PHE A 133 15.81 23.65 15.32
N GLY A 134 16.36 24.58 14.53
CA GLY A 134 16.05 24.78 13.12
C GLY A 134 16.32 23.51 12.29
N TRP A 135 17.44 22.84 12.51
CA TRP A 135 17.77 21.55 11.88
C TRP A 135 16.73 20.48 12.18
N ALA A 136 16.42 20.26 13.46
CA ALA A 136 15.46 19.26 13.89
C ALA A 136 14.06 19.52 13.30
N ARG A 137 13.60 20.77 13.35
CA ARG A 137 12.22 21.12 12.97
C ARG A 137 12.02 21.28 11.48
N LYS A 138 13.00 21.82 10.73
CA LYS A 138 12.84 22.17 9.31
C LYS A 138 13.41 21.14 8.34
N ILE A 139 14.38 20.35 8.78
CA ILE A 139 15.02 19.34 7.94
C ILE A 139 14.63 17.96 8.43
N VAL A 140 15.06 17.57 9.65
CA VAL A 140 14.89 16.19 10.15
C VAL A 140 13.42 15.76 10.22
N ARG A 141 12.53 16.63 10.69
CA ARG A 141 11.09 16.36 10.79
C ARG A 141 10.42 16.05 9.44
N TYR A 142 10.95 16.58 8.35
CA TYR A 142 10.38 16.44 7.01
C TYR A 142 11.14 15.44 6.15
N LEU A 143 12.07 14.68 6.75
CA LEU A 143 12.74 13.60 6.03
C LEU A 143 11.70 12.53 5.69
N PRO A 144 11.57 12.14 4.41
CA PRO A 144 10.65 11.09 4.01
C PRO A 144 11.15 9.72 4.50
N PHE A 145 10.26 8.72 4.49
CA PHE A 145 10.60 7.32 4.76
C PHE A 145 11.06 7.01 6.20
N LYS A 146 10.94 7.96 7.14
CA LYS A 146 11.38 7.79 8.54
C LYS A 146 10.43 7.04 9.44
N LEU A 147 9.14 7.05 9.12
CA LEU A 147 8.16 6.29 9.88
C LEU A 147 8.32 4.81 9.55
N ASP A 148 7.99 3.91 10.47
CA ASP A 148 7.97 2.48 10.17
C ASP A 148 6.99 2.17 9.03
N SER A 149 7.21 1.05 8.33
CA SER A 149 6.24 0.57 7.35
C SER A 149 4.90 0.29 8.03
N PRO A 150 3.77 0.58 7.34
CA PRO A 150 2.46 0.24 7.88
C PRO A 150 2.36 -1.23 8.23
N ASN A 151 1.57 -1.53 9.27
CA ASN A 151 1.24 -2.91 9.57
C ASN A 151 0.22 -3.47 8.56
N THR A 152 -0.04 -4.77 8.62
CA THR A 152 -0.90 -5.45 7.65
C THR A 152 -2.39 -5.38 7.97
N ILE A 153 -2.82 -4.62 8.99
CA ILE A 153 -4.20 -4.68 9.50
C ILE A 153 -5.24 -4.36 8.43
N MET A 154 -5.02 -3.32 7.61
CA MET A 154 -5.99 -2.92 6.59
C MET A 154 -6.12 -3.99 5.50
N ALA A 155 -5.00 -4.59 5.09
CA ALA A 155 -4.99 -5.70 4.16
C ALA A 155 -5.81 -6.87 4.72
N MET A 156 -5.57 -7.25 5.98
CA MET A 156 -6.33 -8.33 6.64
C MET A 156 -7.83 -8.03 6.75
N MET A 157 -8.19 -6.78 7.07
CA MET A 157 -9.59 -6.35 7.15
C MET A 157 -10.30 -6.49 5.80
N TRP A 158 -9.64 -6.07 4.71
CA TRP A 158 -10.17 -6.25 3.35
C TRP A 158 -10.25 -7.72 2.93
N GLU A 159 -9.25 -8.54 3.27
CA GLU A 159 -9.26 -9.97 2.97
C GLU A 159 -10.47 -10.67 3.62
N PHE A 160 -10.70 -10.41 4.92
CA PHE A 160 -11.82 -10.98 5.65
C PHE A 160 -13.17 -10.43 5.17
N PHE A 161 -13.24 -9.13 4.89
CA PHE A 161 -14.42 -8.48 4.33
C PHE A 161 -14.83 -9.13 3.00
N LEU A 162 -13.91 -9.19 2.04
CA LEU A 162 -14.20 -9.71 0.69
C LEU A 162 -14.47 -11.21 0.72
N GLN A 163 -13.76 -11.98 1.54
CA GLN A 163 -14.08 -13.39 1.74
C GLN A 163 -15.52 -13.56 2.25
N LYS A 164 -15.91 -12.79 3.28
CA LYS A 164 -17.26 -12.89 3.83
C LYS A 164 -18.31 -12.44 2.83
N TYR A 165 -18.04 -11.36 2.12
CA TYR A 165 -18.90 -10.83 1.06
C TYR A 165 -19.25 -11.90 0.01
N LEU A 166 -18.24 -12.62 -0.49
CA LEU A 166 -18.42 -13.68 -1.50
C LEU A 166 -19.33 -14.82 -1.03
N HIS A 167 -19.18 -15.25 0.22
CA HIS A 167 -19.92 -16.41 0.75
C HIS A 167 -21.29 -16.07 1.36
N ASN A 168 -21.58 -14.80 1.64
CA ASN A 168 -22.83 -14.35 2.27
C ASN A 168 -23.79 -13.65 1.29
N GLY A 169 -23.74 -14.00 0.00
CA GLY A 169 -24.65 -13.42 -1.00
C GLY A 169 -24.41 -11.92 -1.20
N ASN A 170 -23.16 -11.46 -1.11
CA ASN A 170 -22.76 -10.09 -1.38
C ASN A 170 -23.38 -9.05 -0.43
N ALA A 171 -23.58 -9.44 0.84
CA ALA A 171 -24.09 -8.55 1.88
C ALA A 171 -22.96 -7.81 2.61
N LYS A 172 -22.82 -6.50 2.35
CA LYS A 172 -21.81 -5.64 3.01
C LYS A 172 -21.94 -5.62 4.53
N ASN A 173 -23.14 -5.45 5.07
CA ASN A 173 -23.35 -5.28 6.50
C ASN A 173 -22.91 -6.51 7.31
N ASP A 174 -23.13 -7.70 6.77
CA ASP A 174 -22.66 -8.96 7.37
C ASP A 174 -21.14 -9.06 7.35
N ALA A 175 -20.52 -8.66 6.23
CA ALA A 175 -19.07 -8.66 6.08
C ALA A 175 -18.40 -7.65 7.02
N LEU A 176 -18.95 -6.43 7.13
CA LEU A 176 -18.49 -5.44 8.10
C LEU A 176 -18.68 -5.92 9.54
N SER A 177 -19.79 -6.59 9.86
CA SER A 177 -20.03 -7.13 11.20
C SER A 177 -19.00 -8.20 11.58
N LEU A 178 -18.60 -9.05 10.63
CA LEU A 178 -17.52 -10.02 10.84
C LEU A 178 -16.20 -9.30 11.13
N VAL A 179 -15.80 -8.35 10.29
CA VAL A 179 -14.56 -7.59 10.50
C VAL A 179 -14.61 -6.83 11.83
N ALA A 180 -15.73 -6.18 12.12
CA ALA A 180 -15.93 -5.52 13.39
C ALA A 180 -15.77 -6.48 14.57
N THR A 181 -16.15 -7.75 14.45
CA THR A 181 -16.02 -8.76 15.52
C THR A 181 -14.59 -9.29 15.65
N GLU A 182 -13.99 -9.71 14.54
CA GLU A 182 -12.64 -10.30 14.50
C GLU A 182 -11.55 -9.28 14.86
N PHE A 183 -11.79 -8.01 14.54
CA PHE A 183 -10.84 -6.91 14.79
C PHE A 183 -11.30 -5.96 15.92
N ASN A 184 -12.40 -6.28 16.64
CA ASN A 184 -12.93 -5.46 17.77
C ASN A 184 -12.07 -5.48 19.03
N THR A 185 -11.06 -6.35 19.09
CA THR A 185 -10.36 -6.63 20.34
C THR A 185 -9.61 -5.41 20.89
N TYR A 186 -9.49 -4.33 20.10
CA TYR A 186 -8.90 -3.08 20.56
C TYR A 186 -9.80 -1.90 20.26
N LYS A 187 -10.02 -1.08 21.30
CA LYS A 187 -10.61 0.28 21.25
C LYS A 187 -9.74 1.28 20.44
N SER A 188 -9.02 0.81 19.42
CA SER A 188 -7.95 1.53 18.72
C SER A 188 -8.21 1.74 17.24
N THR A 189 -9.12 0.99 16.61
CA THR A 189 -9.50 1.21 15.21
C THR A 189 -10.56 2.31 15.18
N PRO A 190 -10.38 3.40 14.41
CA PRO A 190 -11.40 4.42 14.20
C PRO A 190 -12.68 3.82 13.61
N ASN A 191 -13.66 4.68 13.34
CA ASN A 191 -14.86 4.33 12.59
C ASN A 191 -14.51 3.40 11.41
N LEU A 192 -14.95 2.14 11.49
CA LEU A 192 -14.57 1.06 10.58
C LEU A 192 -14.94 1.41 9.14
N ASP A 193 -16.15 1.91 8.95
CA ASP A 193 -16.64 2.37 7.64
C ASP A 193 -15.75 3.46 7.06
N GLU A 194 -15.30 4.42 7.88
CA GLU A 194 -14.40 5.49 7.46
C GLU A 194 -13.04 4.94 7.00
N GLN A 195 -12.48 3.95 7.71
CA GLN A 195 -11.21 3.31 7.32
C GLN A 195 -11.34 2.54 5.99
N PHE A 196 -12.46 1.85 5.76
CA PHE A 196 -12.74 1.20 4.47
C PHE A 196 -12.88 2.22 3.34
N VAL A 197 -13.54 3.36 3.58
CA VAL A 197 -13.67 4.44 2.59
C VAL A 197 -12.33 5.10 2.28
N GLU A 198 -11.51 5.40 3.30
CA GLU A 198 -10.20 6.03 3.09
C GLU A 198 -9.21 5.08 2.39
N SER A 199 -9.19 3.81 2.78
CA SER A 199 -8.34 2.80 2.11
C SER A 199 -8.81 2.49 0.70
N HIS A 200 -10.13 2.51 0.42
CA HIS A 200 -10.65 2.45 -0.95
C HIS A 200 -10.23 3.65 -1.78
N ARG A 201 -10.27 4.87 -1.21
CA ARG A 201 -9.74 6.07 -1.87
C ARG A 201 -8.26 5.90 -2.22
N PHE A 202 -7.45 5.32 -1.33
CA PHE A 202 -6.06 5.01 -1.62
C PHE A 202 -5.91 4.03 -2.80
N LEU A 203 -6.73 2.99 -2.89
CA LEU A 203 -6.75 2.08 -4.04
C LEU A 203 -7.10 2.80 -5.35
N LEU A 204 -8.03 3.76 -5.33
CA LEU A 204 -8.36 4.59 -6.49
C LEU A 204 -7.18 5.47 -6.92
N GLU A 205 -6.42 6.05 -5.98
CA GLU A 205 -5.20 6.81 -6.28
C GLU A 205 -4.12 5.91 -6.91
N ILE A 206 -3.92 4.70 -6.38
CA ILE A 206 -3.01 3.71 -6.98
C ILE A 206 -3.47 3.32 -8.40
N SER A 207 -4.79 3.20 -8.62
CA SER A 207 -5.35 2.92 -9.95
C SER A 207 -4.96 3.97 -10.99
N LYS A 208 -4.95 5.27 -10.62
CA LYS A 208 -4.45 6.34 -11.51
C LYS A 208 -2.99 6.14 -11.88
N VAL A 209 -2.15 5.77 -10.91
CA VAL A 209 -0.72 5.50 -11.15
C VAL A 209 -0.54 4.27 -12.06
N MET A 210 -1.32 3.22 -11.83
CA MET A 210 -1.32 2.01 -12.65
C MET A 210 -1.73 2.29 -14.10
N GLN A 211 -2.66 3.22 -14.34
CA GLN A 211 -3.03 3.67 -15.69
C GLN A 211 -1.84 4.31 -16.41
N GLU A 212 -1.09 5.20 -15.75
CA GLU A 212 0.10 5.82 -16.34
C GLU A 212 1.21 4.80 -16.59
N LEU A 213 1.43 3.85 -15.68
CA LEU A 213 2.39 2.76 -15.88
C LEU A 213 2.03 1.90 -17.09
N ASN A 214 0.75 1.56 -17.25
CA ASN A 214 0.27 0.79 -18.40
C ASN A 214 0.43 1.58 -19.71
N ALA A 215 0.07 2.87 -19.72
CA ALA A 215 0.26 3.75 -20.88
C ALA A 215 1.75 3.85 -21.29
N ALA A 216 2.66 3.86 -20.31
CA ALA A 216 4.10 3.84 -20.53
C ALA A 216 4.68 2.45 -20.84
N LYS A 217 3.85 1.39 -20.86
CA LYS A 217 4.26 -0.02 -21.04
C LYS A 217 5.29 -0.47 -20.00
N LEU A 218 5.12 -0.03 -18.76
CA LEU A 218 5.97 -0.36 -17.61
C LEU A 218 5.39 -1.48 -16.73
N ILE A 219 4.16 -1.92 -17.01
CA ILE A 219 3.50 -3.04 -16.36
C ILE A 219 2.82 -3.92 -17.41
N ASP A 220 2.67 -5.21 -17.11
CA ASP A 220 1.92 -6.15 -17.96
C ASP A 220 0.44 -5.74 -18.06
N GLU A 221 -0.09 -5.74 -19.28
CA GLU A 221 -1.47 -5.35 -19.55
C GLU A 221 -2.49 -6.25 -18.83
N ASN A 222 -2.18 -7.54 -18.64
CA ASN A 222 -3.04 -8.46 -17.91
C ASN A 222 -3.07 -8.12 -16.41
N VAL A 223 -1.92 -7.79 -15.82
CA VAL A 223 -1.82 -7.37 -14.42
C VAL A 223 -2.60 -6.07 -14.21
N PHE A 224 -2.47 -5.12 -15.13
CA PHE A 224 -3.25 -3.89 -15.11
C PHE A 224 -4.77 -4.17 -15.16
N LYS A 225 -5.24 -4.98 -16.11
CA LYS A 225 -6.66 -5.36 -16.23
C LYS A 225 -7.18 -6.05 -14.98
N LEU A 226 -6.42 -6.99 -14.43
CA LEU A 226 -6.77 -7.68 -13.19
C LEU A 226 -6.89 -6.71 -12.01
N PHE A 227 -5.94 -5.78 -11.87
CA PHE A 227 -5.98 -4.77 -10.82
C PHE A 227 -7.18 -3.83 -10.98
N THR A 228 -7.49 -3.37 -12.19
CA THR A 228 -8.68 -2.53 -12.45
C THR A 228 -9.96 -3.25 -12.03
N LYS A 229 -10.13 -4.51 -12.43
CA LYS A 229 -11.28 -5.33 -12.00
C LYS A 229 -11.32 -5.54 -10.48
N ALA A 230 -10.15 -5.72 -9.85
CA ALA A 230 -10.07 -5.86 -8.40
C ALA A 230 -10.54 -4.59 -7.68
N VAL A 231 -10.16 -3.41 -8.16
CA VAL A 231 -10.63 -2.12 -7.61
C VAL A 231 -12.12 -1.92 -7.87
N GLU A 232 -12.63 -2.28 -9.05
CA GLU A 232 -14.07 -2.28 -9.34
C GLU A 232 -14.83 -3.20 -8.37
N PHE A 233 -14.32 -4.40 -8.12
CA PHE A 233 -14.89 -5.36 -7.18
C PHE A 233 -14.98 -4.78 -5.75
N THR A 234 -13.93 -4.11 -5.27
CA THR A 234 -13.97 -3.42 -3.97
C THR A 234 -15.00 -2.28 -3.94
N THR A 235 -15.17 -1.56 -5.05
CA THR A 235 -16.16 -0.48 -5.19
C THR A 235 -17.57 -1.04 -5.10
N THR A 236 -17.86 -2.12 -5.83
CA THR A 236 -19.16 -2.81 -5.78
C THR A 236 -19.44 -3.30 -4.37
N ALA A 237 -18.49 -3.96 -3.72
CA ALA A 237 -18.66 -4.51 -2.38
C ALA A 237 -18.93 -3.45 -1.30
N LEU A 238 -18.39 -2.24 -1.44
CA LEU A 238 -18.69 -1.14 -0.52
C LEU A 238 -20.03 -0.43 -0.80
N SER A 239 -20.55 -0.57 -2.01
CA SER A 239 -21.79 0.10 -2.47
C SER A 239 -23.06 -0.74 -2.33
N SER A 240 -22.93 -2.07 -2.29
CA SER A 240 -24.00 -3.04 -2.02
C SER A 240 -24.44 -3.02 -0.57
#